data_AF-A0A846PI12-F1
#
_entry.id   AF-A0A846PI12-F1
#
_cell.length_a   1.000
_cell.length_b   1.000
_cell.length_c   1.000
_cell.angle_alpha   90.00
_cell.angle_beta   90.00
_cell.angle_gamma   90.00
#
_symmetry.space_group_name_H-M   'P 1'
#
loop_
_entity.id
_entity.type
_entity.pdbx_description
1 polymer ?
#
loop_
_entity_poly.entity_id
_entity_poly.type
_entity_poly.pdbx_seq_one_letter_code
_entity_poly.pdbx_strand_id
1 'polypeptide(L)'
;DAHSSPEAQLNSANILKYLRDGLSLTPVSHSKPNQKQALPLLICVEGSSGLVDTTLLSSFPEKKIKEEVASEFLKEGKITGEEYFAIIQDEKAPAVNIYGVEDKRAYEKNLKAFDQGLSSGESLRNYFQKVQEEINPLKARLYNKRLKDLESKIEAYQKKRISLSQYCQYLHRLLDVDAGAVLSSCPNEGRNAEAALLGRPKKQSARPALSRVNSGATKGAQGTRESLSPTRLKYPNFELFVEASKIEKKIDFSRVDSERSKYIKELSKKLTNDELSDLLIMS
;
A
#
# COMPACT_ATOMS: atom_id res chain seq x y z
N ASP A 1 4.35 -7.52 -8.46
CA ASP A 1 5.35 -6.48 -8.72
C ASP A 1 5.10 -5.96 -10.12
N ALA A 2 4.90 -4.65 -10.29
CA ALA A 2 4.62 -4.06 -11.60
C ALA A 2 5.87 -4.08 -12.49
N HIS A 3 7.06 -4.10 -11.91
CA HIS A 3 8.30 -4.13 -12.67
C HIS A 3 8.47 -5.40 -13.52
N SER A 4 7.82 -6.49 -13.12
CA SER A 4 7.88 -7.79 -13.79
C SER A 4 6.79 -7.99 -14.86
N SER A 5 5.84 -7.05 -15.01
CA SER A 5 4.77 -7.15 -16.01
C SER A 5 5.16 -6.42 -17.29
N PRO A 6 5.27 -7.12 -18.44
CA PRO A 6 5.58 -6.49 -19.72
C PRO A 6 4.57 -5.41 -20.11
N GLU A 7 3.29 -5.61 -19.80
CA GLU A 7 2.22 -4.66 -20.09
C GLU A 7 2.39 -3.37 -19.29
N ALA A 8 2.75 -3.46 -18.01
CA ALA A 8 3.04 -2.29 -17.18
C ALA A 8 4.26 -1.51 -17.69
N GLN A 9 5.29 -2.21 -18.16
CA GLN A 9 6.47 -1.58 -18.77
C GLN A 9 6.13 -0.88 -20.10
N LEU A 10 5.32 -1.51 -20.96
CA LEU A 10 4.84 -0.89 -22.20
C LEU A 10 3.98 0.34 -21.92
N ASN A 11 3.14 0.30 -20.90
CA ASN A 11 2.36 1.47 -20.49
C ASN A 11 3.27 2.62 -20.05
N SER A 12 4.34 2.33 -19.31
CA SER A 12 5.34 3.31 -18.89
C SER A 12 6.03 3.94 -20.11
N ALA A 13 6.44 3.13 -21.09
CA ALA A 13 6.99 3.62 -22.37
C ALA A 13 6.01 4.52 -23.14
N ASN A 14 4.72 4.15 -23.17
CA ASN A 14 3.67 4.94 -23.84
C ASN A 14 3.44 6.29 -23.15
N ILE A 15 3.50 6.35 -21.82
CA ILE A 15 3.39 7.61 -21.07
C ILE A 15 4.56 8.53 -21.43
N LEU A 16 5.79 8.01 -21.50
CA LEU A 16 6.97 8.79 -21.89
C LEU A 16 6.86 9.33 -23.32
N LYS A 17 6.32 8.51 -24.24
CA LYS A 17 6.01 8.93 -25.61
C LYS A 17 5.02 10.10 -25.62
N TYR A 18 3.94 9.98 -24.86
CA TYR A 18 2.94 11.03 -24.73
C TYR A 18 3.52 12.33 -24.15
N LEU A 19 4.32 12.23 -23.08
CA LEU A 19 4.96 13.39 -22.45
C LEU A 19 5.91 14.12 -23.40
N ARG A 20 6.73 13.37 -24.16
CA ARG A 20 7.61 13.93 -25.18
C ARG A 20 6.83 14.65 -26.28
N ASP A 21 5.77 14.03 -26.77
CA ASP A 21 4.94 14.59 -27.85
C ASP A 21 4.23 15.87 -27.36
N GLY A 22 3.79 15.89 -26.09
CA GLY A 22 3.23 17.09 -25.45
C GLY A 22 4.24 18.23 -25.28
N LEU A 23 5.49 17.94 -24.93
CA LEU A 23 6.56 18.94 -24.82
C LEU A 23 6.88 19.60 -26.17
N SER A 24 6.76 18.85 -27.26
CA SER A 24 6.99 19.33 -28.63
C SER A 24 5.95 20.36 -29.11
N LEU A 25 4.84 20.53 -28.37
CA LEU A 25 3.75 21.46 -28.70
C LEU A 25 3.85 22.80 -27.95
N THR A 26 4.81 22.96 -27.03
CA THR A 26 4.94 24.20 -26.23
C THR A 26 5.88 25.20 -26.93
N PRO A 27 5.42 26.42 -27.28
CA PRO A 27 6.30 27.44 -27.84
C PRO A 27 7.24 27.99 -26.75
N VAL A 28 8.53 27.73 -26.92
CA VAL A 28 9.59 28.25 -26.04
C VAL A 28 9.57 29.79 -26.11
N SER A 29 9.20 30.44 -25.00
CA SER A 29 8.90 31.88 -24.99
C SER A 29 10.11 32.81 -25.10
N HIS A 30 11.35 32.31 -25.22
CA HIS A 30 12.57 33.14 -25.17
C HIS A 30 13.61 32.89 -26.30
N SER A 31 13.21 32.29 -27.42
CA SER A 31 14.13 32.12 -28.57
C SER A 31 13.48 32.52 -29.90
N LYS A 32 14.30 33.13 -30.77
CA LYS A 32 13.96 33.68 -32.09
C LYS A 32 12.97 32.81 -32.89
N PRO A 33 12.05 33.40 -33.67
CA PRO A 33 10.85 32.75 -34.21
C PRO A 33 11.08 31.78 -35.38
N ASN A 34 12.23 31.11 -35.49
CA ASN A 34 12.50 30.22 -36.64
C ASN A 34 13.34 28.95 -36.35
N GLN A 35 13.43 28.50 -35.10
CA GLN A 35 13.97 27.18 -34.78
C GLN A 35 13.09 26.46 -33.76
N LYS A 36 12.34 25.45 -34.21
CA LYS A 36 11.74 24.44 -33.33
C LYS A 36 12.88 23.61 -32.73
N GLN A 37 13.48 24.07 -31.63
CA GLN A 37 14.43 23.26 -30.88
C GLN A 37 13.63 22.36 -29.94
N ALA A 38 13.54 21.08 -30.29
CA ALA A 38 12.98 20.09 -29.39
C ALA A 38 13.99 19.82 -28.27
N LEU A 39 13.58 20.08 -27.03
CA LEU A 39 14.44 19.89 -25.86
C LEU A 39 14.66 18.38 -25.61
N PRO A 40 15.86 17.96 -25.19
CA PRO A 40 16.11 16.58 -24.82
C PRO A 40 15.27 16.20 -23.59
N LEU A 41 14.75 14.97 -23.59
CA LEU A 41 13.96 14.44 -22.47
C LEU A 41 14.90 13.77 -21.45
N LEU A 42 14.87 14.24 -20.21
CA LEU A 42 15.56 13.59 -19.09
C LEU A 42 14.59 12.67 -18.34
N ILE A 43 14.96 11.40 -18.20
CA ILE A 43 14.22 10.39 -17.47
C ILE A 43 15.06 9.96 -16.26
N CYS A 44 14.50 10.09 -15.06
CA CYS A 44 15.15 9.66 -13.83
C CYS A 44 14.55 8.33 -13.38
N VAL A 45 15.37 7.30 -13.17
CA VAL A 45 14.90 5.93 -12.87
C VAL A 45 15.42 5.41 -11.52
N GLU A 46 14.54 4.69 -10.83
CA GLU A 46 14.88 3.86 -9.67
C GLU A 46 15.50 2.53 -10.14
N GLY A 47 16.24 1.83 -9.27
CA GLY A 47 16.91 0.56 -9.59
C GLY A 47 18.22 0.70 -10.38
N SER A 48 18.69 1.92 -10.66
CA SER A 48 19.96 2.18 -11.34
C SER A 48 20.67 3.41 -10.78
N SER A 49 21.97 3.56 -11.06
CA SER A 49 22.78 4.72 -10.66
C SER A 49 23.58 5.27 -11.84
N GLY A 50 23.52 6.58 -12.07
CA GLY A 50 24.30 7.24 -13.12
C GLY A 50 23.67 7.14 -14.50
N LEU A 51 24.42 7.46 -15.55
CA LEU A 51 23.91 7.43 -16.93
C LEU A 51 23.63 5.99 -17.36
N VAL A 52 22.43 5.76 -17.89
CA VAL A 52 22.05 4.48 -18.51
C VAL A 52 22.23 4.62 -20.02
N ASP A 53 23.18 3.86 -20.57
CA ASP A 53 23.55 3.93 -21.98
C ASP A 53 22.79 2.89 -22.82
N THR A 54 21.87 3.37 -23.65
CA THR A 54 21.11 2.54 -24.59
C THR A 54 21.65 2.62 -26.02
N THR A 55 22.77 3.31 -26.25
CA THR A 55 23.29 3.64 -27.59
C THR A 55 23.54 2.40 -28.42
N LEU A 56 24.05 1.33 -27.81
CA LEU A 56 24.35 0.07 -28.50
C LEU A 56 23.13 -0.52 -29.23
N LEU A 57 21.95 -0.41 -28.63
CA LEU A 57 20.71 -0.94 -29.20
C LEU A 57 19.98 0.12 -30.03
N SER A 58 20.00 1.39 -29.60
CA SER A 58 19.30 2.47 -30.30
C SER A 58 19.95 2.80 -31.65
N SER A 59 21.26 2.63 -31.81
CA SER A 59 21.98 2.90 -33.06
C SER A 59 21.86 1.80 -34.12
N PHE A 60 21.11 0.71 -33.85
CA PHE A 60 20.96 -0.38 -34.82
C PHE A 60 20.17 0.08 -36.06
N PRO A 61 20.63 -0.20 -37.29
CA PRO A 61 20.04 0.39 -38.51
C PRO A 61 18.65 -0.18 -38.85
N GLU A 62 18.41 -1.46 -38.56
CA GLU A 62 17.16 -2.13 -38.95
C GLU A 62 16.09 -1.96 -37.87
N LYS A 63 15.14 -1.06 -38.11
CA LYS A 63 14.06 -0.71 -37.17
C LYS A 63 13.23 -1.92 -36.73
N LYS A 64 12.85 -2.80 -37.67
CA LYS A 64 12.01 -3.96 -37.37
C LYS A 64 12.71 -4.94 -36.42
N ILE A 65 13.99 -5.22 -36.66
CA ILE A 65 14.80 -6.11 -35.82
C ILE A 65 15.01 -5.48 -34.45
N LYS A 66 15.27 -4.17 -34.41
CA LYS A 66 15.43 -3.41 -33.16
C LYS A 66 14.20 -3.51 -32.26
N GLU A 67 13.01 -3.29 -32.83
CA GLU A 67 11.74 -3.38 -32.10
C GLU A 67 11.48 -4.82 -31.61
N GLU A 68 11.77 -5.83 -32.43
CA GLU A 68 11.61 -7.24 -32.07
C GLU A 68 12.52 -7.64 -30.90
N VAL A 69 13.82 -7.32 -30.97
CA VAL A 69 14.80 -7.61 -29.91
C VAL A 69 14.47 -6.85 -28.63
N ALA A 70 14.13 -5.56 -28.73
CA ALA A 70 13.77 -4.76 -27.56
C ALA A 70 12.49 -5.28 -26.90
N SER A 71 11.49 -5.69 -27.69
CA SER A 71 10.25 -6.29 -27.18
C SER A 71 10.52 -7.60 -26.43
N GLU A 72 11.42 -8.43 -26.95
CA GLU A 72 11.77 -9.69 -26.28
C GLU A 72 12.53 -9.44 -24.97
N PHE A 73 13.49 -8.52 -24.96
CA PHE A 73 14.21 -8.16 -23.72
C PHE A 73 13.29 -7.54 -22.68
N LEU A 74 12.26 -6.79 -23.09
CA LEU A 74 11.26 -6.25 -22.18
C LEU A 74 10.43 -7.37 -21.54
N LYS A 75 10.01 -8.37 -22.34
CA LYS A 75 9.25 -9.54 -21.83
C LYS A 75 10.06 -10.40 -20.88
N GLU A 76 11.35 -10.56 -21.15
CA GLU A 76 12.29 -11.30 -20.29
C GLU A 76 12.70 -10.50 -19.04
N GLY A 77 12.33 -9.22 -18.95
CA GLY A 77 12.72 -8.33 -17.84
C GLY A 77 14.20 -7.94 -17.84
N LYS A 78 14.87 -8.01 -19.00
CA LYS A 78 16.27 -7.61 -19.19
C LYS A 78 16.46 -6.11 -19.35
N ILE A 79 15.43 -5.42 -19.85
CA ILE A 79 15.38 -3.96 -19.96
C ILE A 79 14.08 -3.44 -19.36
N THR A 80 14.07 -2.18 -18.96
CA THR A 80 12.86 -1.50 -18.45
C THR A 80 12.07 -0.81 -19.57
N GLY A 81 10.85 -0.35 -19.25
CA GLY A 81 10.01 0.42 -20.19
C GLY A 81 10.66 1.74 -20.63
N GLU A 82 11.42 2.38 -19.76
CA GLU A 82 12.19 3.60 -20.05
C GLU A 82 13.32 3.32 -21.06
N GLU A 83 14.06 2.23 -20.86
CA GLU A 83 15.13 1.80 -21.78
C GLU A 83 14.54 1.37 -23.13
N TYR A 84 13.46 0.58 -23.10
CA TYR A 84 12.72 0.21 -24.31
C TYR A 84 12.30 1.46 -25.09
N PHE A 85 11.71 2.45 -24.41
CA PHE A 85 11.33 3.72 -25.01
C PHE A 85 12.51 4.45 -25.66
N ALA A 86 13.68 4.49 -25.02
CA ALA A 86 14.88 5.12 -25.58
C ALA A 86 15.45 4.35 -26.78
N ILE A 87 15.33 3.01 -26.81
CA ILE A 87 15.83 2.16 -27.90
C ILE A 87 15.00 2.30 -29.17
N ILE A 88 13.67 2.29 -29.05
CA ILE A 88 12.76 2.26 -30.21
C ILE A 88 12.56 3.63 -30.88
N GLN A 89 13.23 4.68 -30.40
CA GLN A 89 13.04 6.02 -30.95
C GLN A 89 13.47 6.13 -32.41
N ASP A 90 12.74 6.98 -33.13
CA ASP A 90 13.17 7.44 -34.44
C ASP A 90 14.38 8.37 -34.31
N GLU A 91 15.33 8.29 -35.23
CA GLU A 91 16.56 9.12 -35.24
C GLU A 91 16.29 10.63 -35.30
N LYS A 92 15.09 11.01 -35.76
CA LYS A 92 14.63 12.41 -35.84
C LYS A 92 14.01 12.91 -34.53
N ALA A 93 13.81 12.04 -33.55
CA ALA A 93 13.25 12.40 -32.26
C ALA A 93 14.27 13.16 -31.40
N PRO A 94 13.81 13.96 -30.43
CA PRO A 94 14.68 14.63 -29.48
C PRO A 94 15.46 13.59 -28.66
N ALA A 95 16.72 13.89 -28.31
CA ALA A 95 17.54 12.99 -27.53
C ALA A 95 16.89 12.66 -26.18
N VAL A 96 16.94 11.38 -25.79
CA VAL A 96 16.43 10.89 -24.51
C VAL A 96 17.63 10.49 -23.65
N ASN A 97 17.74 11.07 -22.47
CA ASN A 97 18.77 10.74 -21.49
C ASN A 97 18.12 10.03 -20.30
N ILE A 98 18.61 8.84 -19.96
CA ILE A 98 18.15 8.09 -18.79
C ILE A 98 19.23 8.18 -17.71
N TYR A 99 18.84 8.57 -16.50
CA TYR A 99 19.74 8.71 -15.37
C TYR A 99 19.19 8.00 -14.13
N GLY A 100 19.94 7.04 -13.62
CA GLY A 100 19.67 6.36 -12.36
C GLY A 100 19.91 7.28 -11.17
N VAL A 101 18.90 7.44 -10.33
CA VAL A 101 18.95 8.34 -9.15
C VAL A 101 19.39 7.66 -7.86
N GLU A 102 19.71 6.37 -7.91
CA GLU A 102 20.15 5.65 -6.72
C GLU A 102 21.61 5.90 -6.35
N ASP A 103 21.90 5.82 -5.05
CA ASP A 103 23.26 5.80 -4.55
C ASP A 103 23.81 4.37 -4.53
N LYS A 104 24.72 4.09 -5.45
CA LYS A 104 25.42 2.81 -5.56
C LYS A 104 26.07 2.37 -4.24
N ARG A 105 26.63 3.30 -3.45
CA ARG A 105 27.27 2.97 -2.17
C ARG A 105 26.25 2.54 -1.12
N ALA A 106 25.08 3.19 -1.11
CA ALA A 106 23.98 2.79 -0.25
C ALA A 106 23.46 1.40 -0.62
N TYR A 107 23.32 1.12 -1.92
CA TYR A 107 22.94 -0.19 -2.43
C TYR A 107 23.94 -1.28 -2.00
N GLU A 108 25.24 -1.08 -2.25
CA GLU A 108 26.30 -2.03 -1.87
C GLU A 108 26.34 -2.30 -0.36
N LYS A 109 26.16 -1.26 0.46
CA LYS A 109 26.09 -1.38 1.91
C LYS A 109 24.88 -2.22 2.35
N ASN A 110 23.72 -1.98 1.74
CA ASN A 110 22.51 -2.73 2.04
C ASN A 110 22.61 -4.18 1.58
N LEU A 111 23.18 -4.43 0.40
CA LEU A 111 23.42 -5.77 -0.13
C LEU A 111 24.33 -6.59 0.80
N LYS A 112 25.41 -5.98 1.29
CA LYS A 112 26.30 -6.60 2.27
C LYS A 112 25.59 -6.90 3.60
N ALA A 113 24.77 -5.97 4.10
CA ALA A 113 24.00 -6.18 5.33
C ALA A 113 22.98 -7.32 5.15
N PHE A 114 22.36 -7.42 3.98
CA PHE A 114 21.43 -8.48 3.62
C PHE A 114 22.13 -9.84 3.58
N ASP A 115 23.26 -9.95 2.87
CA ASP A 115 24.05 -11.18 2.75
C ASP A 115 24.58 -11.67 4.12
N GLN A 116 25.07 -10.76 4.95
CA GLN A 116 25.48 -11.06 6.34
C GLN A 116 24.30 -11.56 7.19
N GLY A 117 23.12 -10.95 7.01
CA GLY A 117 21.87 -11.36 7.65
C GLY A 117 21.43 -12.75 7.22
N LEU A 118 21.55 -13.09 5.94
CA LEU A 118 21.25 -14.42 5.41
C LEU A 118 22.20 -15.48 5.96
N SER A 119 23.51 -15.20 5.94
CA SER A 119 24.56 -16.11 6.44
C SER A 119 24.37 -16.46 7.92
N SER A 120 23.87 -15.52 8.71
CA SER A 120 23.58 -15.71 10.14
C SER A 120 22.16 -16.26 10.39
N GLY A 121 21.34 -16.34 9.35
CA GLY A 121 19.92 -16.64 9.46
C GLY A 121 19.62 -18.07 9.88
N GLU A 122 20.40 -19.05 9.39
CA GLU A 122 20.18 -20.47 9.71
C GLU A 122 20.51 -20.78 11.17
N SER A 123 21.69 -20.35 11.65
CA SER A 123 22.11 -20.56 13.04
C SER A 123 21.18 -19.84 14.03
N LEU A 124 20.75 -18.63 13.71
CA LEU A 124 19.82 -17.86 14.53
C LEU A 124 18.41 -18.48 14.54
N ARG A 125 17.92 -18.96 13.40
CA ARG A 125 16.65 -19.68 13.30
C ARG A 125 16.67 -20.96 14.13
N ASN A 126 17.76 -21.74 14.03
CA ASN A 126 17.95 -22.95 14.83
C ASN A 126 18.01 -22.64 16.32
N TYR A 127 18.66 -21.54 16.72
CA TYR A 127 18.67 -21.08 18.10
C TYR A 127 17.27 -20.70 18.59
N PHE A 128 16.52 -19.89 17.84
CA PHE A 128 15.15 -19.53 18.21
C PHE A 128 14.22 -20.75 18.27
N GLN A 129 14.43 -21.73 17.39
CA GLN A 129 13.68 -22.99 17.45
C GLN A 129 13.97 -23.75 18.75
N LYS A 130 15.23 -23.89 19.16
CA LYS A 130 15.59 -24.54 20.44
C LYS A 130 14.96 -23.82 21.64
N VAL A 131 15.06 -22.49 21.67
CA VAL A 131 14.43 -21.67 22.72
C VAL A 131 12.91 -21.88 22.76
N GLN A 132 12.27 -21.97 21.59
CA GLN A 132 10.84 -22.25 21.50
C GLN A 132 10.49 -23.66 22.03
N GLU A 133 11.30 -24.67 21.70
CA GLU A 133 11.15 -26.05 22.18
C GLU A 133 11.29 -26.16 23.71
N GLU A 134 12.16 -25.36 24.33
CA GLU A 134 12.33 -25.30 25.79
C GLU A 134 11.20 -24.51 26.49
N ILE A 135 10.71 -23.43 25.88
CA ILE A 135 9.66 -22.59 26.46
C ILE A 135 8.27 -23.26 26.37
N ASN A 136 7.98 -24.01 25.31
CA ASN A 136 6.67 -24.61 25.09
C ASN A 136 6.18 -25.51 26.25
N PRO A 137 7.01 -26.41 26.83
CA PRO A 137 6.65 -27.17 28.02
C PRO A 137 6.35 -26.29 29.24
N LEU A 138 7.10 -25.19 29.42
CA LEU A 138 6.88 -24.24 30.51
C LEU A 138 5.55 -23.52 30.34
N LYS A 139 5.20 -23.09 29.12
CA LYS A 139 3.88 -22.52 28.82
C LYS A 139 2.76 -23.49 29.16
N ALA A 140 2.90 -24.77 28.80
CA ALA A 140 1.88 -25.78 29.09
C ALA A 140 1.61 -25.95 30.60
N ARG A 141 2.65 -25.82 31.44
CA ARG A 141 2.54 -25.94 32.90
C ARG A 141 2.08 -24.65 33.59
N LEU A 142 2.57 -23.50 33.14
CA LEU A 142 2.34 -22.21 33.81
C LEU A 142 1.08 -21.48 33.31
N TYR A 143 0.65 -21.70 32.07
CA TYR A 143 -0.49 -20.97 31.52
C TYR A 143 -1.80 -21.47 32.12
N ASN A 144 -2.60 -20.53 32.61
CA ASN A 144 -4.00 -20.77 32.91
C ASN A 144 -4.83 -20.97 31.62
N LYS A 145 -6.08 -21.41 31.76
CA LYS A 145 -6.96 -21.69 30.61
C LYS A 145 -7.13 -20.49 29.67
N ARG A 146 -7.18 -19.27 30.21
CA ARG A 146 -7.35 -18.04 29.41
C ARG A 146 -6.12 -17.72 28.57
N LEU A 147 -4.93 -17.85 29.14
CA LEU A 147 -3.66 -17.64 28.43
C LEU A 147 -3.44 -18.70 27.35
N LYS A 148 -3.81 -19.96 27.60
CA LYS A 148 -3.76 -21.03 26.58
C LYS A 148 -4.67 -20.74 25.39
N ASP A 149 -5.88 -20.26 25.65
CA ASP A 149 -6.83 -19.88 24.60
C ASP A 149 -6.34 -18.67 23.79
N LEU A 150 -5.80 -17.64 24.46
CA LEU A 150 -5.24 -16.46 23.81
C LEU A 150 -4.05 -16.81 22.91
N GLU A 151 -3.08 -17.58 23.42
CA GLU A 151 -1.92 -18.03 22.64
C GLU A 151 -2.36 -18.83 21.40
N SER A 152 -3.34 -19.73 21.56
CA SER A 152 -3.91 -20.51 20.45
C SER A 152 -4.53 -19.60 19.36
N LYS A 153 -5.22 -18.53 19.75
CA LYS A 153 -5.78 -17.55 18.79
C LYS A 153 -4.71 -16.68 18.13
N ILE A 154 -3.67 -16.28 18.85
CA ILE A 154 -2.51 -15.57 18.31
C ILE A 154 -1.84 -16.45 17.24
N GLU A 155 -1.53 -17.71 17.57
CA GLU A 155 -0.93 -18.64 16.62
C GLU A 155 -1.81 -18.89 15.40
N ALA A 156 -3.11 -19.09 15.61
CA ALA A 156 -4.05 -19.30 14.52
C ALA A 156 -4.08 -18.11 13.55
N TYR A 157 -4.00 -16.87 14.07
CA TYR A 157 -3.95 -15.68 13.24
C TYR A 157 -2.62 -15.53 12.50
N GLN A 158 -1.49 -15.69 13.20
CA GLN A 158 -0.15 -15.64 12.59
C GLN A 158 0.05 -16.69 11.48
N LYS A 159 -0.50 -17.90 11.69
CA LYS A 159 -0.51 -18.99 10.69
C LYS A 159 -1.61 -18.83 9.63
N LYS A 160 -2.31 -17.69 9.58
CA LYS A 160 -3.41 -17.37 8.64
C LYS A 160 -4.55 -18.40 8.63
N ARG A 161 -4.76 -19.13 9.73
CA ARG A 161 -5.88 -20.08 9.90
C ARG A 161 -7.20 -19.39 10.25
N ILE A 162 -7.12 -18.19 10.83
CA ILE A 162 -8.26 -17.31 11.06
C ILE A 162 -8.00 -15.96 10.39
N SER A 163 -9.06 -15.31 9.94
CA SER A 163 -8.97 -13.97 9.35
C SER A 163 -8.75 -12.90 10.42
N LEU A 164 -8.27 -11.72 10.00
CA LEU A 164 -8.16 -10.54 10.86
C LEU A 164 -9.50 -10.23 11.55
N SER A 165 -10.60 -10.26 10.80
CA SER A 165 -11.95 -10.04 11.32
C SER A 165 -12.33 -11.01 12.43
N GLN A 166 -12.01 -12.31 12.28
CA GLN A 166 -12.26 -13.32 13.31
C GLN A 166 -11.38 -13.10 14.54
N TYR A 167 -10.12 -12.70 14.35
CA TYR A 167 -9.20 -12.40 15.44
C TYR A 167 -9.60 -11.14 16.22
N CYS A 168 -9.99 -10.07 15.54
CA CYS A 168 -10.51 -8.85 16.17
C CYS A 168 -11.80 -9.13 16.96
N GLN A 169 -12.71 -9.94 16.42
CA GLN A 169 -13.91 -10.38 17.14
C GLN A 169 -13.57 -11.18 18.41
N TYR A 170 -12.51 -12.00 18.37
CA TYR A 170 -12.02 -12.70 19.55
C TYR A 170 -11.46 -11.75 20.61
N LEU A 171 -10.57 -10.82 20.21
CA LEU A 171 -9.98 -9.82 21.11
C LEU A 171 -11.04 -8.94 21.77
N HIS A 172 -12.05 -8.52 21.01
CA HIS A 172 -13.18 -7.77 21.55
C HIS A 172 -13.91 -8.55 22.66
N ARG A 173 -14.21 -9.84 22.43
CA ARG A 173 -14.85 -10.68 23.47
C ARG A 173 -13.96 -10.85 24.70
N LEU A 174 -12.65 -10.95 24.50
CA LEU A 174 -11.69 -11.07 25.60
C LEU A 174 -11.71 -9.82 26.49
N LEU A 175 -11.79 -8.63 25.89
CA LEU A 175 -11.86 -7.35 26.61
C LEU A 175 -13.16 -7.20 27.42
N ASP A 176 -14.29 -7.67 26.91
CA ASP A 176 -15.58 -7.60 27.61
C ASP A 176 -15.63 -8.51 28.85
N VAL A 177 -14.95 -9.66 28.80
CA VAL A 177 -14.86 -10.60 29.94
C VAL A 177 -14.04 -10.02 31.10
N ASP A 178 -13.00 -9.24 30.82
CA ASP A 178 -12.18 -8.60 31.86
C ASP A 178 -12.86 -7.38 32.48
N ALA A 179 -13.65 -6.62 31.70
CA ALA A 179 -14.41 -5.49 32.23
C ALA A 179 -15.48 -5.92 33.27
N GLY A 180 -16.00 -7.14 33.17
CA GLY A 180 -16.94 -7.71 34.15
C GLY A 180 -16.30 -8.18 35.46
N ALA A 181 -15.01 -8.54 35.45
CA ALA A 181 -14.30 -9.03 36.64
C ALA A 181 -13.67 -7.90 37.49
N VAL A 182 -13.38 -6.75 36.89
CA VAL A 182 -12.72 -5.62 37.57
C VAL A 182 -13.65 -4.88 38.56
N LEU A 183 -14.97 -5.05 38.46
CA LEU A 183 -15.91 -4.43 39.40
C LEU A 183 -16.00 -5.12 40.78
N SER A 184 -15.39 -6.29 40.99
CA SER A 184 -15.46 -7.01 42.27
C SER A 184 -14.15 -7.16 43.04
N SER A 185 -12.99 -6.73 42.51
CA SER A 185 -11.71 -6.94 43.20
C SER A 185 -10.57 -6.03 42.75
N CYS A 186 -10.65 -4.72 42.99
CA CYS A 186 -9.45 -3.88 43.03
C CYS A 186 -9.61 -2.75 44.06
N PRO A 187 -8.84 -2.74 45.16
CA PRO A 187 -8.59 -1.53 45.93
C PRO A 187 -7.75 -0.56 45.08
N ASN A 188 -8.04 0.73 45.21
CA ASN A 188 -7.24 1.82 44.65
C ASN A 188 -5.78 1.70 45.09
N GLU A 189 -4.86 1.34 44.20
CA GLU A 189 -3.45 1.72 44.31
C GLU A 189 -2.72 1.53 42.98
N GLY A 190 -1.90 2.52 42.60
CA GLY A 190 -0.92 2.37 41.52
C GLY A 190 -1.20 3.13 40.21
N ARG A 191 -1.37 4.45 40.28
CA ARG A 191 -0.86 5.32 39.21
C ARG A 191 0.65 5.05 39.09
N ASN A 192 1.18 5.03 37.85
CA ASN A 192 2.61 5.06 37.45
C ASN A 192 3.05 3.83 36.62
N ALA A 193 2.62 3.75 35.37
CA ALA A 193 3.31 2.93 34.34
C ALA A 193 3.24 3.52 32.92
N GLU A 194 2.86 4.79 32.75
CA GLU A 194 2.65 5.40 31.43
C GLU A 194 3.82 6.30 30.97
N ALA A 195 4.95 6.29 31.67
CA ALA A 195 6.07 7.20 31.41
C ALA A 195 7.20 6.62 30.52
N ALA A 196 7.13 5.37 30.06
CA ALA A 196 8.31 4.71 29.49
C ALA A 196 8.35 4.54 27.96
N LEU A 197 7.32 4.95 27.19
CA LEU A 197 7.23 4.59 25.76
C LEU A 197 7.15 5.74 24.75
N LEU A 198 7.26 7.01 25.14
CA LEU A 198 7.19 8.13 24.20
C LEU A 198 8.33 9.15 24.40
N GLY A 199 9.53 8.74 23.97
CA GLY A 199 10.65 9.64 23.76
C GLY A 199 10.87 9.90 22.26
N ARG A 200 10.27 10.95 21.71
CA ARG A 200 10.83 11.83 20.64
C ARG A 200 9.93 13.05 20.36
N PRO A 201 10.51 14.20 19.94
CA PRO A 201 9.95 15.52 20.21
C PRO A 201 9.05 16.11 19.11
N LYS A 202 8.28 17.12 19.53
CA LYS A 202 7.31 17.95 18.81
C LYS A 202 7.77 18.51 17.46
N LYS A 203 6.84 18.61 16.50
CA LYS A 203 6.73 19.77 15.61
C LYS A 203 5.28 20.24 15.52
N GLN A 204 5.09 21.51 15.88
CA GLN A 204 3.86 22.28 15.72
C GLN A 204 3.65 22.59 14.23
N SER A 205 2.42 22.42 13.75
CA SER A 205 1.93 23.23 12.63
C SER A 205 0.45 23.54 12.86
N ALA A 206 0.19 24.79 13.19
CA ALA A 206 -1.12 25.39 13.32
C ALA A 206 -1.80 25.50 11.95
N ARG A 207 -3.12 25.32 11.90
CA ARG A 207 -4.09 26.05 11.05
C ARG A 207 -5.54 25.62 11.41
N PRO A 208 -6.55 26.43 11.09
CA PRO A 208 -7.47 26.95 12.11
C PRO A 208 -8.88 26.37 12.03
N ALA A 209 -9.59 26.57 13.14
CA ALA A 209 -11.02 26.29 13.30
C ALA A 209 -11.87 27.04 12.27
N LEU A 210 -12.78 26.32 11.64
CA LEU A 210 -13.95 26.88 10.97
C LEU A 210 -15.20 26.51 11.75
N SER A 211 -15.74 27.54 12.40
CA SER A 211 -17.07 27.61 12.97
C SER A 211 -18.14 27.64 11.87
N ARG A 212 -19.26 26.94 12.08
CA ARG A 212 -20.63 27.48 12.20
C ARG A 212 -21.67 26.48 11.68
N VAL A 213 -22.59 26.16 12.60
CA VAL A 213 -24.06 26.25 12.43
C VAL A 213 -24.69 25.32 11.39
N ASN A 214 -25.38 24.30 11.89
CA ASN A 214 -26.85 24.31 11.82
C ASN A 214 -27.48 23.40 12.87
N SER A 215 -28.16 24.04 13.81
CA SER A 215 -29.14 23.47 14.73
C SER A 215 -30.42 23.14 13.95
N GLY A 216 -30.70 21.85 13.79
CA GLY A 216 -31.99 21.34 13.33
C GLY A 216 -32.57 20.44 14.40
N ALA A 217 -33.56 20.95 15.14
CA ALA A 217 -34.27 20.21 16.17
C ALA A 217 -35.17 19.15 15.54
N THR A 218 -35.03 17.90 15.95
CA THR A 218 -36.13 16.92 15.96
C THR A 218 -36.14 16.20 17.30
N LYS A 219 -37.21 16.43 18.05
CA LYS A 219 -37.60 15.66 19.24
C LYS A 219 -38.14 14.30 18.78
N GLY A 220 -37.78 13.24 19.49
CA GLY A 220 -38.56 12.01 19.54
C GLY A 220 -37.79 10.75 19.15
N ALA A 221 -37.18 10.11 20.14
CA ALA A 221 -37.12 8.65 20.26
C ALA A 221 -36.48 8.32 21.62
N GLN A 222 -37.33 7.92 22.56
CA GLN A 222 -36.93 7.38 23.84
C GLN A 222 -36.41 5.95 23.60
N GLY A 223 -35.16 5.86 23.15
CA GLY A 223 -34.42 4.61 23.05
C GLY A 223 -33.70 4.36 24.38
N THR A 224 -33.96 3.20 24.97
CA THR A 224 -33.22 2.63 26.10
C THR A 224 -31.73 2.90 25.94
N ARG A 225 -31.18 3.77 26.79
CA ARG A 225 -29.75 4.05 26.84
C ARG A 225 -29.10 2.81 27.45
N GLU A 226 -28.79 1.82 26.62
CA GLU A 226 -27.94 0.70 27.01
C GLU A 226 -26.66 1.27 27.61
N SER A 227 -26.42 0.94 28.87
CA SER A 227 -25.22 1.29 29.60
C SER A 227 -24.01 0.80 28.79
N LEU A 228 -23.31 1.73 28.16
CA LEU A 228 -22.12 1.46 27.36
C LEU A 228 -21.10 0.75 28.26
N SER A 229 -20.64 -0.44 27.85
CA SER A 229 -19.60 -1.15 28.56
C SER A 229 -18.34 -0.28 28.67
N PRO A 230 -17.55 -0.36 29.77
CA PRO A 230 -16.33 0.43 29.95
C PRO A 230 -15.32 0.25 28.80
N THR A 231 -15.39 -0.87 28.07
CA THR A 231 -14.60 -1.19 26.89
C THR A 231 -14.89 -0.25 25.70
N ARG A 232 -16.11 0.25 25.56
CA ARG A 232 -16.55 1.11 24.43
C ARG A 232 -15.83 2.46 24.39
N LEU A 233 -15.29 2.92 25.52
CA LEU A 233 -14.63 4.23 25.63
C LEU A 233 -13.12 4.16 25.35
N LYS A 234 -12.48 2.99 25.40
CA LYS A 234 -11.02 2.87 25.30
C LYS A 234 -10.51 2.78 23.86
N TYR A 235 -11.26 2.14 22.96
CA TYR A 235 -10.85 1.93 21.56
C TYR A 235 -12.02 2.08 20.57
N PRO A 236 -12.49 3.32 20.29
CA PRO A 236 -13.70 3.56 19.50
C PRO A 236 -13.60 3.06 18.05
N ASN A 237 -12.44 3.21 17.39
CA ASN A 237 -12.26 2.74 16.01
C ASN A 237 -12.21 1.21 15.90
N PHE A 238 -11.70 0.54 16.93
CA PHE A 238 -11.67 -0.93 16.97
C PHE A 238 -13.09 -1.49 17.11
N GLU A 239 -13.92 -0.85 17.92
CA GLU A 239 -15.34 -1.18 18.04
C GLU A 239 -16.08 -1.05 16.71
N LEU A 240 -15.92 0.11 16.06
CA LEU A 240 -16.52 0.38 14.75
C LEU A 240 -16.10 -0.66 13.71
N PHE A 241 -14.82 -1.07 13.72
CA PHE A 241 -14.34 -2.13 12.84
C PHE A 241 -15.02 -3.49 13.13
N VAL A 242 -15.14 -3.86 14.41
CA VAL A 242 -15.78 -5.12 14.81
C VAL A 242 -17.27 -5.12 14.46
N GLU A 243 -17.97 -4.00 14.68
CA GLU A 243 -19.37 -3.80 14.28
C GLU A 243 -19.53 -3.88 12.76
N ALA A 244 -18.73 -3.13 11.99
CA ALA A 244 -18.74 -3.14 10.53
C ALA A 244 -18.49 -4.55 9.99
N SER A 245 -17.53 -5.28 10.55
CA SER A 245 -17.24 -6.66 10.12
C SER A 245 -18.38 -7.65 10.43
N LYS A 246 -19.17 -7.41 11.48
CA LYS A 246 -20.38 -8.22 11.73
C LYS A 246 -21.47 -7.93 10.70
N ILE A 247 -21.59 -6.68 10.24
CA ILE A 247 -22.56 -6.26 9.22
C ILE A 247 -22.14 -6.82 7.85
N GLU A 248 -20.87 -6.69 7.50
CA GLU A 248 -20.28 -7.18 6.25
C GLU A 248 -20.63 -8.65 5.97
N LYS A 249 -20.52 -9.51 6.98
CA LYS A 249 -20.87 -10.94 6.88
C LYS A 249 -22.35 -11.21 6.54
N LYS A 250 -23.23 -10.22 6.73
CA LYS A 250 -24.66 -10.31 6.41
C LYS A 250 -24.98 -9.78 5.01
N ILE A 251 -24.02 -9.14 4.34
CA ILE A 251 -24.21 -8.60 2.99
C ILE A 251 -24.07 -9.74 1.98
N ASP A 252 -25.07 -9.88 1.12
CA ASP A 252 -25.00 -10.77 -0.05
C ASP A 252 -24.33 -10.04 -1.21
N PHE A 253 -23.00 -10.12 -1.26
CA PHE A 253 -22.21 -9.48 -2.31
C PHE A 253 -22.55 -9.99 -3.71
N SER A 254 -22.95 -11.26 -3.86
CA SER A 254 -23.35 -11.80 -5.16
C SER A 254 -24.59 -11.09 -5.70
N ARG A 255 -25.55 -10.79 -4.82
CA ARG A 255 -26.73 -10.02 -5.18
C ARG A 255 -26.38 -8.56 -5.48
N VAL A 256 -25.56 -7.93 -4.63
CA VAL A 256 -25.12 -6.54 -4.82
C VAL A 256 -24.40 -6.36 -6.15
N ASP A 257 -23.46 -7.24 -6.48
CA ASP A 257 -22.69 -7.18 -7.73
C ASP A 257 -23.58 -7.45 -8.95
N SER A 258 -24.57 -8.34 -8.83
CA SER A 258 -25.55 -8.60 -9.87
C SER A 258 -26.45 -7.40 -10.13
N GLU A 259 -26.91 -6.73 -9.07
CA GLU A 259 -27.72 -5.52 -9.17
C GLU A 259 -26.89 -4.35 -9.73
N ARG A 260 -25.67 -4.16 -9.24
CA ARG A 260 -24.71 -3.16 -9.74
C ARG A 260 -24.43 -3.37 -11.23
N SER A 261 -24.16 -4.60 -11.65
CA SER A 261 -23.89 -4.93 -13.06
C SER A 261 -25.09 -4.64 -13.96
N LYS A 262 -26.31 -4.96 -13.50
CA LYS A 262 -27.54 -4.59 -14.22
C LYS A 262 -27.68 -3.08 -14.35
N TYR A 263 -27.42 -2.34 -13.26
CA TYR A 263 -27.54 -0.89 -13.24
C TYR A 263 -26.52 -0.22 -14.18
N ILE A 264 -25.25 -0.64 -14.12
CA ILE A 264 -24.19 -0.17 -15.03
C ILE A 264 -24.57 -0.45 -16.49
N LYS A 265 -25.13 -1.64 -16.79
CA LYS A 265 -25.55 -2.01 -18.15
C LYS A 265 -26.73 -1.16 -18.66
N GLU A 266 -27.64 -0.73 -17.79
CA GLU A 266 -28.72 0.18 -18.18
C GLU A 266 -28.22 1.62 -18.32
N LEU A 267 -27.31 2.06 -17.45
CA LEU A 267 -26.67 3.38 -17.53
C LEU A 267 -25.81 3.53 -18.79
N SER A 268 -25.07 2.49 -19.17
CA SER A 268 -24.23 2.49 -20.38
C SER A 268 -25.03 2.60 -21.68
N LYS A 269 -26.35 2.40 -21.65
CA LYS A 269 -27.24 2.63 -22.80
C LYS A 269 -27.70 4.09 -22.91
N LYS A 270 -27.61 4.86 -21.83
CA LYS A 270 -28.16 6.22 -21.71
C LYS A 270 -27.08 7.30 -21.61
N LEU A 271 -25.89 6.93 -21.18
CA LEU A 271 -24.76 7.82 -20.98
C LEU A 271 -23.70 7.62 -22.06
N THR A 272 -22.95 8.67 -22.35
CA THR A 272 -21.73 8.58 -23.16
C THR A 272 -20.64 7.83 -22.40
N ASN A 273 -19.65 7.29 -23.11
CA ASN A 273 -18.55 6.56 -22.46
C ASN A 273 -17.77 7.43 -21.46
N ASP A 274 -17.66 8.74 -21.72
CA ASP A 274 -16.96 9.68 -20.83
C ASP A 274 -17.76 9.90 -19.53
N GLU A 275 -19.07 10.13 -19.63
CA GLU A 275 -19.97 10.28 -18.46
C GLU A 275 -20.05 9.00 -17.62
N LEU A 276 -20.02 7.83 -18.26
CA LEU A 276 -20.01 6.54 -17.55
C LEU A 276 -18.67 6.30 -16.84
N SER A 277 -17.55 6.73 -17.45
CA SER A 277 -16.22 6.61 -16.86
C SER A 277 -16.09 7.48 -15.61
N ASP A 278 -16.52 8.74 -15.68
CA ASP A 278 -16.52 9.67 -14.55
C ASP A 278 -17.36 9.14 -13.37
N LEU A 279 -18.53 8.56 -13.66
CA LEU A 279 -19.41 8.01 -12.63
C LEU A 279 -18.84 6.78 -11.93
N LEU A 280 -18.07 5.95 -12.64
CA LEU A 280 -17.38 4.78 -12.08
C LEU A 280 -16.15 5.15 -11.26
N ILE A 281 -15.52 6.30 -11.53
CA ILE A 281 -14.39 6.83 -10.75
C ILE A 281 -14.88 7.40 -9.41
N MET A 282 -16.11 7.91 -9.35
CA MET A 282 -16.71 8.49 -8.15
C MET A 282 -17.38 7.47 -7.21
N SER A 283 -17.61 6.23 -7.65
CA SER A 283 -18.32 5.15 -6.91
C SER A 283 -17.38 4.14 -6.29
#